data_AF-A0A1V4EPQ9-F1
#
_entry.id   AF-A0A1V4EPQ9-F1
#
_cell.length_a   1.000
_cell.length_b   1.000
_cell.length_c   1.000
_cell.angle_alpha   90.00
_cell.angle_beta   90.00
_cell.angle_gamma   90.00
#
_symmetry.space_group_name_H-M   'P 1'
#
loop_
_entity.id
_entity.type
_entity.pdbx_description
1 polymer ?
#
loop_
_entity_poly.entity_id
_entity_poly.type
_entity_poly.pdbx_seq_one_letter_code
_entity_poly.pdbx_strand_id
1 'polypeptide(L)'
;MEYTLQTDASLYSTSIVILTHNQLVHTQLCIQSIRDYTSDVDYEIIVIDNASTDGTREWLHAQPDLIVQENLINVGFPAGCNQGIQLATRNNILLLNNDTVVTSKWLKRMTEVLYEDEFTGAVGPITNNCSYYQAIPVSYSSLDEMQQFAKDIMSDAYGRSEYRLKLVGFCILIKRSVIDTIGLLDEQFSPGNFEDDDLSYRMVQMGYRLKLCRDVFIHHTGSVSFGKEQSLYHQLLTTNQAKFEKKWGFNTTYSSFIRYELLQLLDQHDSSVPLRVLEIGCACGATLLEIKNRFPQAELYGIELNPHSSAIAETFAKVQAMNAEEPLSYPQDFFDYIILADVLEHLYDPWKVLANLRNYLKVGGYVLSSIPNLMHVSALRSLINGQFTYTDAGLLDRTHIRFFTLYEIERMFVNCGFINRLYSSTQMPISENDQIWIASLMKLSIHTEPTQFNVYQYLVKAEK
;
A
#
# COMPACT_ATOMS: atom_id res chain seq x y z
N MET A 1 35.07 -23.12 -5.65
CA MET A 1 34.74 -23.10 -4.21
C MET A 1 33.32 -22.63 -4.10
N GLU A 2 32.38 -23.57 -4.05
CA GLU A 2 30.99 -23.30 -3.74
C GLU A 2 30.92 -22.91 -2.27
N TYR A 3 30.56 -21.65 -1.99
CA TYR A 3 30.16 -21.23 -0.66
C TYR A 3 28.74 -21.74 -0.44
N THR A 4 28.61 -22.94 0.11
CA THR A 4 27.36 -23.37 0.72
C THR A 4 27.17 -22.52 1.98
N LEU A 5 26.29 -21.51 1.92
CA LEU A 5 25.81 -20.83 3.11
C LEU A 5 25.21 -21.90 4.01
N GLN A 6 25.94 -22.26 5.07
CA GLN A 6 25.43 -23.08 6.15
C GLN A 6 24.35 -22.21 6.82
N THR A 7 23.08 -22.41 6.43
CA THR A 7 21.95 -21.74 7.04
C THR A 7 21.94 -22.11 8.52
N ASP A 8 22.31 -21.17 9.38
CA ASP A 8 22.27 -21.34 10.82
C ASP A 8 20.82 -21.64 11.23
N ALA A 9 20.55 -22.87 11.65
CA ALA A 9 19.21 -23.34 12.00
C ALA A 9 18.56 -22.46 13.09
N SER A 10 19.35 -21.73 13.88
CA SER A 10 18.84 -20.80 14.88
C SER A 10 18.12 -19.59 14.26
N LEU A 11 18.47 -19.17 13.03
CA LEU A 11 17.80 -18.07 12.31
C LEU A 11 16.35 -18.40 11.94
N TYR A 12 15.99 -19.68 11.95
CA TYR A 12 14.65 -20.19 11.66
C TYR A 12 13.83 -20.43 12.93
N SER A 13 14.06 -19.64 13.98
CA SER A 13 13.24 -19.68 15.20
C SER A 13 12.32 -18.47 15.29
N THR A 14 11.03 -18.67 15.59
CA THR A 14 10.02 -17.60 15.59
C THR A 14 9.19 -17.60 16.87
N SER A 15 9.02 -16.42 17.48
CA SER A 15 8.03 -16.21 18.55
C SER A 15 6.76 -15.67 17.92
N ILE A 16 5.70 -16.48 17.93
CA ILE A 16 4.38 -16.09 17.42
C ILE A 16 3.62 -15.40 18.54
N VAL A 17 3.40 -14.10 18.40
CA VAL A 17 2.71 -13.25 19.36
C VAL A 17 1.28 -13.02 18.89
N ILE A 18 0.32 -13.48 19.70
CA ILE A 18 -1.11 -13.36 19.44
C ILE A 18 -1.73 -12.54 20.57
N LEU A 19 -2.37 -11.43 20.23
CA LEU A 19 -3.23 -10.68 21.15
C LEU A 19 -4.67 -11.13 20.96
N THR A 20 -5.39 -11.38 22.07
CA THR A 20 -6.80 -11.78 22.02
C THR A 20 -7.65 -10.99 23.01
N HIS A 21 -8.90 -10.73 22.67
CA HIS A 21 -9.91 -10.16 23.57
C HIS A 21 -11.27 -10.77 23.21
N ASN A 22 -11.70 -11.76 24.00
CA ASN A 22 -12.79 -12.67 23.68
C ASN A 22 -12.53 -13.42 22.35
N GLN A 23 -13.60 -13.89 21.71
CA GLN A 23 -13.57 -14.61 20.44
C GLN A 23 -12.89 -15.98 20.56
N LEU A 24 -13.21 -16.73 21.63
CA LEU A 24 -12.64 -18.05 21.92
C LEU A 24 -12.57 -18.96 20.68
N VAL A 25 -13.63 -19.03 19.88
CA VAL A 25 -13.67 -19.89 18.68
C VAL A 25 -12.61 -19.51 17.65
N HIS A 26 -12.41 -18.21 17.42
CA HIS A 26 -11.37 -17.73 16.50
C HIS A 26 -9.98 -18.04 17.05
N THR A 27 -9.75 -17.76 18.34
CA THR A 27 -8.48 -18.07 19.01
C THR A 27 -8.14 -19.57 18.93
N GLN A 28 -9.13 -20.44 19.13
CA GLN A 28 -8.98 -21.89 18.98
C GLN A 28 -8.59 -22.28 17.55
N LEU A 29 -9.29 -21.75 16.55
CA LEU A 29 -9.01 -22.05 15.13
C LEU A 29 -7.62 -21.55 14.71
N CYS A 30 -7.24 -20.34 15.12
CA CYS A 30 -5.92 -19.76 14.82
C CYS A 30 -4.81 -20.65 15.39
N ILE A 31 -4.84 -20.93 16.70
CA ILE A 31 -3.82 -21.74 17.37
C ILE A 31 -3.79 -23.17 16.81
N GLN A 32 -4.94 -23.78 16.54
CA GLN A 32 -4.99 -25.11 15.94
C GLN A 32 -4.36 -25.11 14.53
N SER A 33 -4.65 -24.10 13.70
CA SER A 33 -4.05 -24.00 12.37
C SER A 33 -2.52 -23.83 12.42
N ILE A 34 -1.98 -23.11 13.41
CA ILE A 34 -0.53 -23.01 13.61
C ILE A 34 0.05 -24.40 13.91
N ARG A 35 -0.57 -25.14 14.83
CA ARG A 35 -0.14 -26.50 15.20
C ARG A 35 -0.19 -27.46 14.01
N ASP A 36 -1.25 -27.38 13.20
CA ASP A 36 -1.47 -28.27 12.06
C ASP A 36 -0.52 -28.00 10.89
N TYR A 37 -0.15 -26.73 10.66
CA TYR A 37 0.55 -26.30 9.44
C TYR A 37 1.98 -25.78 9.65
N THR A 38 2.50 -25.86 10.88
CA THR A 38 3.86 -25.44 11.23
C THR A 38 4.64 -26.62 11.83
N SER A 39 5.38 -27.33 10.98
CA SER A 39 6.23 -28.48 11.39
C SER A 39 7.73 -28.27 11.15
N ASP A 40 8.10 -27.32 10.29
CA ASP A 40 9.43 -27.26 9.68
C ASP A 40 10.31 -26.11 10.26
N VAL A 41 9.81 -25.41 11.27
CA VAL A 41 10.40 -24.20 11.85
C VAL A 41 10.29 -24.32 13.36
N ASP A 42 11.32 -23.90 14.11
CA ASP A 42 11.21 -23.81 15.58
C ASP A 42 10.33 -22.62 15.94
N TYR A 43 9.34 -22.83 16.81
CA TYR A 43 8.48 -21.75 17.24
C TYR A 43 8.02 -21.90 18.69
N GLU A 44 7.62 -20.76 19.25
CA GLU A 44 6.82 -20.69 20.47
C GLU A 44 5.58 -19.84 20.21
N ILE A 45 4.49 -20.12 20.93
CA ILE A 45 3.26 -19.33 20.86
C ILE A 45 3.09 -18.56 22.17
N ILE A 46 3.05 -17.25 22.05
CA ILE A 46 2.83 -16.31 23.15
C ILE A 46 1.46 -15.68 22.94
N VAL A 47 0.57 -15.90 23.89
CA VAL A 47 -0.79 -15.35 23.86
C VAL A 47 -0.94 -14.32 24.97
N ILE A 48 -1.29 -13.09 24.57
CA ILE A 48 -1.64 -12.02 25.48
C ILE A 48 -3.17 -11.95 25.53
N ASP A 49 -3.76 -12.34 26.65
CA ASP A 49 -5.19 -12.18 26.91
C ASP A 49 -5.48 -10.75 27.37
N ASN A 50 -6.19 -9.99 26.56
CA ASN A 50 -6.43 -8.57 26.79
C ASN A 50 -7.75 -8.31 27.52
N ALA A 51 -7.95 -9.02 28.62
CA ALA A 51 -9.16 -8.97 29.46
C ALA A 51 -10.41 -9.67 28.89
N SER A 52 -10.26 -10.92 28.45
CA SER A 52 -11.41 -11.72 27.98
C SER A 52 -12.34 -12.17 29.11
N THR A 53 -13.60 -12.36 28.78
CA THR A 53 -14.67 -12.78 29.70
C THR A 53 -15.57 -13.90 29.13
N ASP A 54 -15.21 -14.49 27.99
CA ASP A 54 -16.02 -15.44 27.23
C ASP A 54 -15.57 -16.91 27.35
N GLY A 55 -14.70 -17.22 28.32
CA GLY A 55 -14.08 -18.54 28.47
C GLY A 55 -12.69 -18.67 27.82
N THR A 56 -12.22 -17.62 27.13
CA THR A 56 -10.88 -17.62 26.49
C THR A 56 -9.75 -17.87 27.49
N ARG A 57 -9.78 -17.22 28.66
CA ARG A 57 -8.74 -17.38 29.69
C ARG A 57 -8.64 -18.81 30.20
N GLU A 58 -9.77 -19.39 30.59
CA GLU A 58 -9.84 -20.76 31.11
C GLU A 58 -9.31 -21.76 30.08
N TRP A 59 -9.65 -21.55 28.80
CA TRP A 59 -9.17 -22.39 27.73
C TRP A 59 -7.65 -22.24 27.49
N LEU A 60 -7.12 -21.01 27.53
CA LEU A 60 -5.69 -20.74 27.36
C LEU A 60 -4.84 -21.40 28.45
N HIS A 61 -5.24 -21.31 29.73
CA HIS A 61 -4.52 -21.97 30.84
C HIS A 61 -4.52 -23.49 30.76
N ALA A 62 -5.47 -24.09 30.03
CA ALA A 62 -5.51 -25.52 29.81
C ALA A 62 -4.53 -25.99 28.71
N GLN A 63 -3.86 -25.07 27.99
CA GLN A 63 -2.92 -25.40 26.91
C GLN A 63 -1.47 -25.39 27.44
N PRO A 64 -0.79 -26.55 27.54
CA PRO A 64 0.55 -26.63 28.13
C PRO A 64 1.67 -26.10 27.24
N ASP A 65 1.43 -25.94 25.94
CA ASP A 65 2.37 -25.47 24.93
C ASP A 65 2.36 -23.94 24.75
N LEU A 66 1.43 -23.23 25.38
CA LEU A 66 1.29 -21.78 25.26
C LEU A 66 1.98 -21.03 26.39
N ILE A 67 2.62 -19.91 26.04
CA ILE A 67 3.06 -18.89 27.02
C ILE A 67 1.94 -17.87 27.12
N VAL A 68 1.27 -17.79 28.27
CA VAL A 68 0.08 -16.94 28.45
C VAL A 68 0.37 -15.81 29.43
N GLN A 69 0.05 -14.58 29.05
CA GLN A 69 -0.01 -13.43 29.95
C GLN A 69 -1.38 -12.77 29.87
N GLU A 70 -1.96 -12.44 31.03
CA GLU A 70 -3.28 -11.84 31.12
C GLU A 70 -3.21 -10.38 31.56
N ASN A 71 -4.01 -9.54 30.91
CA ASN A 71 -4.28 -8.18 31.35
C ASN A 71 -5.62 -8.13 32.11
N LEU A 72 -5.66 -7.29 33.15
CA LEU A 72 -6.89 -7.01 33.91
C LEU A 72 -7.85 -6.08 33.15
N ILE A 73 -7.32 -5.26 32.24
CA ILE A 73 -8.06 -4.33 31.40
C ILE A 73 -7.59 -4.49 29.95
N ASN A 74 -8.44 -4.12 28.99
CA ASN A 74 -8.02 -4.07 27.59
C ASN A 74 -7.07 -2.88 27.38
N VAL A 75 -5.79 -3.14 27.14
CA VAL A 75 -4.74 -2.12 26.97
C VAL A 75 -4.60 -1.61 25.53
N GLY A 76 -5.45 -2.09 24.61
CA GLY A 76 -5.32 -1.82 23.18
C GLY A 76 -4.33 -2.76 22.46
N PHE A 77 -4.33 -2.69 21.13
CA PHE A 77 -3.52 -3.54 20.26
C PHE A 77 -2.01 -3.34 20.40
N PRO A 78 -1.45 -2.12 20.21
CA PRO A 78 0.01 -1.95 20.23
C PRO A 78 0.63 -2.33 21.58
N ALA A 79 0.02 -1.92 22.70
CA ALA A 79 0.52 -2.26 24.03
C ALA A 79 0.46 -3.77 24.32
N GLY A 80 -0.62 -4.44 23.90
CA GLY A 80 -0.76 -5.88 24.03
C GLY A 80 0.27 -6.65 23.20
N CYS A 81 0.50 -6.26 21.94
CA CYS A 81 1.56 -6.82 21.11
C CYS A 81 2.95 -6.59 21.73
N ASN A 82 3.22 -5.38 22.23
CA ASN A 82 4.49 -5.03 22.88
C ASN A 82 4.82 -5.93 24.08
N GLN A 83 3.83 -6.26 24.92
CA GLN A 83 3.98 -7.22 26.01
C GLN A 83 4.43 -8.60 25.50
N GLY A 84 3.81 -9.08 24.41
CA GLY A 84 4.19 -10.36 23.81
C GLY A 84 5.59 -10.34 23.18
N ILE A 85 5.97 -9.24 22.53
CA ILE A 85 7.33 -9.05 21.98
C ILE A 85 8.38 -9.11 23.10
N GLN A 86 8.08 -8.57 24.29
CA GLN A 86 8.99 -8.57 25.43
C GLN A 86 9.18 -9.97 26.04
N LEU A 87 8.16 -10.83 25.97
CA LEU A 87 8.24 -12.24 26.41
C LEU A 87 8.95 -13.14 25.38
N ALA A 88 8.96 -12.74 24.12
CA ALA A 88 9.53 -13.51 23.02
C ALA A 88 11.02 -13.79 23.24
N THR A 89 11.44 -15.02 22.93
CA THR A 89 12.83 -15.47 23.11
C THR A 89 13.51 -15.88 21.80
N ARG A 90 12.76 -16.04 20.70
CA ARG A 90 13.31 -16.48 19.40
C ARG A 90 13.83 -15.34 18.54
N ASN A 91 14.55 -15.68 17.47
CA ASN A 91 15.24 -14.72 16.60
C ASN A 91 14.31 -13.90 15.69
N ASN A 92 13.10 -14.41 15.43
CA ASN A 92 12.07 -13.68 14.71
C ASN A 92 10.84 -13.45 15.59
N ILE A 93 10.17 -12.33 15.37
CA ILE A 93 8.90 -11.97 15.98
C ILE A 93 7.84 -12.05 14.89
N LEU A 94 6.78 -12.83 15.11
CA LEU A 94 5.61 -12.81 14.26
C LEU A 94 4.43 -12.23 15.04
N LEU A 95 3.91 -11.10 14.59
CA LEU A 95 2.63 -10.57 15.07
C LEU A 95 1.51 -11.22 14.24
N LEU A 96 0.55 -11.86 14.91
CA LEU A 96 -0.56 -12.57 14.25
C LEU A 96 -1.89 -12.29 14.95
N ASN A 97 -2.90 -11.87 14.20
CA ASN A 97 -4.25 -11.70 14.73
C ASN A 97 -4.89 -13.05 15.07
N ASN A 98 -5.70 -13.09 16.13
CA ASN A 98 -6.37 -14.32 16.59
C ASN A 98 -7.53 -14.77 15.70
N ASP A 99 -7.97 -13.96 14.74
CA ASP A 99 -9.02 -14.28 13.75
C ASP A 99 -8.44 -14.68 12.38
N THR A 100 -7.25 -15.29 12.40
CA THR A 100 -6.57 -15.82 11.22
C THR A 100 -6.59 -17.35 11.19
N VAL A 101 -6.49 -17.92 9.98
CA VAL A 101 -6.23 -19.35 9.77
C VAL A 101 -5.06 -19.49 8.80
N VAL A 102 -3.96 -20.06 9.29
CA VAL A 102 -2.71 -20.19 8.52
C VAL A 102 -2.71 -21.44 7.64
N THR A 103 -1.79 -21.50 6.68
CA THR A 103 -1.74 -22.54 5.64
C THR A 103 -0.47 -23.36 5.69
N SER A 104 -0.47 -24.53 5.07
CA SER A 104 0.71 -25.39 4.98
C SER A 104 1.97 -24.61 4.58
N LYS A 105 3.06 -24.78 5.35
CA LYS A 105 4.39 -24.16 5.10
C LYS A 105 4.47 -22.63 5.15
N TRP A 106 3.39 -21.95 5.56
CA TRP A 106 3.32 -20.48 5.59
C TRP A 106 4.54 -19.84 6.26
N LEU A 107 4.85 -20.25 7.50
CA LEU A 107 5.91 -19.65 8.29
C LEU A 107 7.28 -19.91 7.68
N LYS A 108 7.54 -21.15 7.23
CA LYS A 108 8.80 -21.51 6.56
C LYS A 108 9.05 -20.61 5.35
N ARG A 109 8.04 -20.47 4.48
CA ARG A 109 8.15 -19.63 3.28
C ARG A 109 8.36 -18.16 3.62
N MET A 110 7.63 -17.62 4.60
CA MET A 110 7.85 -16.25 5.08
C MET A 110 9.25 -16.05 5.66
N THR A 111 9.77 -17.00 6.43
CA THR A 111 11.15 -16.96 6.97
C THR A 111 12.18 -17.04 5.85
N GLU A 112 11.98 -17.90 4.85
CA GLU A 112 12.88 -17.98 3.69
C GLU A 112 12.95 -16.64 2.95
N VAL A 113 11.81 -15.95 2.76
CA VAL A 113 11.78 -14.59 2.16
C VAL A 113 12.43 -13.54 3.06
N LEU A 114 12.24 -13.63 4.39
CA LEU A 114 12.82 -12.69 5.37
C LEU A 114 14.36 -12.70 5.32
N TYR A 115 14.96 -13.84 4.97
CA TYR A 115 16.40 -14.05 4.90
C TYR A 115 16.94 -14.16 3.46
N GLU A 116 16.15 -13.84 2.43
CA GLU A 116 16.65 -13.72 1.05
C GLU A 116 17.75 -12.66 0.91
N ASP A 117 17.68 -11.60 1.71
CA ASP A 117 18.72 -10.59 1.82
C ASP A 117 18.82 -10.01 3.24
N GLU A 118 20.01 -9.50 3.57
CA GLU A 118 20.32 -8.96 4.90
C GLU A 118 19.40 -7.78 5.26
N PHE A 119 19.01 -6.97 4.27
CA PHE A 119 18.23 -5.75 4.45
C PHE A 119 16.72 -5.97 4.53
N THR A 120 16.21 -7.17 4.21
CA THR A 120 14.78 -7.47 4.44
C THR A 120 14.51 -7.50 5.94
N GLY A 121 13.73 -6.54 6.44
CA GLY A 121 13.46 -6.39 7.87
C GLY A 121 12.16 -7.06 8.31
N ALA A 122 11.16 -7.08 7.42
CA ALA A 122 9.89 -7.75 7.68
C ALA A 122 9.22 -8.29 6.42
N VAL A 123 8.35 -9.27 6.63
CA VAL A 123 7.59 -9.98 5.60
C VAL A 123 6.13 -10.13 6.03
N GLY A 124 5.21 -9.86 5.11
CA GLY A 124 3.77 -10.14 5.28
C GLY A 124 3.25 -11.09 4.20
N PRO A 125 2.14 -11.80 4.43
CA PRO A 125 1.51 -12.65 3.42
C PRO A 125 0.34 -11.95 2.71
N ILE A 126 -0.13 -12.54 1.61
CA ILE A 126 -1.41 -12.19 1.00
C ILE A 126 -2.57 -12.80 1.78
N THR A 127 -3.77 -12.22 1.64
CA THR A 127 -4.97 -12.65 2.37
C THR A 127 -6.25 -12.43 1.56
N ASN A 128 -7.41 -12.81 2.10
CA ASN A 128 -8.73 -12.54 1.51
C ASN A 128 -9.26 -11.14 1.84
N ASN A 129 -8.86 -10.55 2.96
CA ASN A 129 -9.45 -9.29 3.44
C ASN A 129 -8.43 -8.43 4.19
N CYS A 130 -7.98 -7.37 3.53
CA CYS A 130 -6.97 -6.44 4.03
C CYS A 130 -6.88 -5.19 3.13
N SER A 131 -6.42 -4.08 3.68
CA SER A 131 -6.07 -2.88 2.93
C SER A 131 -4.72 -3.03 2.20
N TYR A 132 -4.29 -1.95 1.54
CA TYR A 132 -2.95 -1.80 0.94
C TYR A 132 -2.53 -2.90 -0.05
N TYR A 133 -3.49 -3.40 -0.84
CA TYR A 133 -3.27 -4.36 -1.92
C TYR A 133 -2.68 -5.72 -1.47
N GLN A 134 -2.81 -6.07 -0.18
CA GLN A 134 -2.48 -7.42 0.33
C GLN A 134 -3.64 -8.42 0.15
N ALA A 135 -4.87 -7.92 0.01
CA ALA A 135 -6.02 -8.76 -0.30
C ALA A 135 -6.00 -9.20 -1.77
N ILE A 136 -6.31 -10.48 -2.00
CA ILE A 136 -6.54 -11.05 -3.33
C ILE A 136 -7.98 -11.59 -3.43
N PRO A 137 -8.56 -11.66 -4.64
CA PRO A 137 -9.80 -12.39 -4.86
C PRO A 137 -9.65 -13.85 -4.43
N VAL A 138 -10.69 -14.41 -3.80
CA VAL A 138 -10.68 -15.80 -3.31
C VAL A 138 -11.89 -16.58 -3.80
N SER A 139 -11.75 -17.89 -3.90
CA SER A 139 -12.78 -18.81 -4.41
C SER A 139 -12.86 -20.10 -3.58
N TYR A 140 -13.09 -19.97 -2.27
CA TYR A 140 -13.36 -21.09 -1.36
C TYR A 140 -14.54 -20.76 -0.45
N SER A 141 -15.25 -21.79 0.04
CA SER A 141 -16.38 -21.68 0.97
C SER A 141 -16.18 -22.48 2.27
N SER A 142 -15.06 -23.22 2.39
CA SER A 142 -14.69 -23.99 3.58
C SER A 142 -13.19 -23.90 3.86
N LEU A 143 -12.76 -24.28 5.08
CA LEU A 143 -11.35 -24.30 5.44
C LEU A 143 -10.54 -25.34 4.65
N ASP A 144 -11.14 -26.48 4.29
CA ASP A 144 -10.46 -27.50 3.46
C ASP A 144 -10.23 -26.97 2.04
N GLU A 145 -11.25 -26.34 1.44
CA GLU A 145 -11.11 -25.68 0.13
C GLU A 145 -10.09 -24.52 0.20
N MET A 146 -10.05 -23.79 1.31
CA MET A 146 -9.08 -22.73 1.55
C MET A 146 -7.64 -23.25 1.58
N GLN A 147 -7.40 -24.43 2.18
CA GLN A 147 -6.08 -25.06 2.17
C GLN A 147 -5.67 -25.54 0.77
N GLN A 148 -6.62 -26.02 -0.03
CA GLN A 148 -6.34 -26.35 -1.44
C GLN A 148 -6.02 -25.09 -2.25
N PHE A 149 -6.83 -24.03 -2.10
CA PHE A 149 -6.59 -22.73 -2.72
C PHE A 149 -5.19 -22.20 -2.40
N ALA A 150 -4.77 -22.28 -1.14
CA ALA A 150 -3.43 -21.85 -0.72
C ALA A 150 -2.29 -22.66 -1.36
N LYS A 151 -2.48 -23.98 -1.56
CA LYS A 151 -1.50 -24.83 -2.26
C LYS A 151 -1.37 -24.44 -3.73
N ASP A 152 -2.49 -24.13 -4.38
CA ASP A 152 -2.50 -23.71 -5.78
C ASP A 152 -1.76 -22.38 -5.94
N ILE A 153 -2.05 -21.41 -5.06
CA ILE A 153 -1.31 -20.12 -4.98
C ILE A 153 0.19 -20.34 -4.79
N MET A 154 0.57 -21.20 -3.83
CA MET A 154 1.98 -21.49 -3.57
C MET A 154 2.67 -22.10 -4.79
N SER A 155 1.99 -22.97 -5.53
CA SER A 155 2.51 -23.57 -6.76
C SER A 155 2.70 -22.53 -7.87
N ASP A 156 1.71 -21.68 -8.11
CA ASP A 156 1.70 -20.72 -9.21
C ASP A 156 2.65 -19.54 -9.00
N ALA A 157 2.84 -19.13 -7.74
CA ALA A 157 3.63 -17.97 -7.36
C ALA A 157 4.90 -18.33 -6.59
N TYR A 158 5.33 -19.60 -6.56
CA TYR A 158 6.44 -20.07 -5.73
C TYR A 158 7.68 -19.18 -5.84
N GLY A 159 8.19 -18.72 -4.69
CA GLY A 159 9.39 -17.86 -4.64
C GLY A 159 9.17 -16.42 -5.07
N ARG A 160 7.93 -16.01 -5.38
CA ARG A 160 7.61 -14.61 -5.69
C ARG A 160 7.38 -13.82 -4.42
N SER A 161 8.13 -12.75 -4.28
CA SER A 161 7.93 -11.70 -3.28
C SER A 161 8.04 -10.34 -3.96
N GLU A 162 7.51 -9.30 -3.34
CA GLU A 162 7.57 -7.93 -3.86
C GLU A 162 7.80 -6.92 -2.74
N TYR A 163 8.53 -5.86 -3.03
CA TYR A 163 8.79 -4.80 -2.07
C TYR A 163 7.53 -3.97 -1.80
N ARG A 164 7.34 -3.59 -0.54
CA ARG A 164 6.24 -2.75 -0.05
C ARG A 164 6.76 -1.63 0.84
N LEU A 165 6.03 -0.50 0.88
CA LEU A 165 6.28 0.55 1.88
C LEU A 165 5.66 0.20 3.23
N LYS A 166 4.60 -0.60 3.22
CA LYS A 166 3.82 -0.97 4.41
C LYS A 166 3.37 -2.42 4.36
N LEU A 167 3.28 -3.02 5.54
CA LEU A 167 2.65 -4.32 5.77
C LEU A 167 1.57 -4.16 6.83
N VAL A 168 0.42 -4.77 6.60
CA VAL A 168 -0.73 -4.67 7.51
C VAL A 168 -0.60 -5.66 8.67
N GLY A 169 -0.88 -5.19 9.88
CA GLY A 169 -0.64 -5.85 11.16
C GLY A 169 -1.42 -7.14 11.45
N PHE A 170 -2.17 -7.71 10.49
CA PHE A 170 -2.84 -9.00 10.72
C PHE A 170 -1.86 -10.17 10.78
N CYS A 171 -0.75 -10.08 10.05
CA CYS A 171 0.34 -11.04 10.04
C CYS A 171 1.63 -10.37 9.53
N ILE A 172 2.59 -10.12 10.42
CA ILE A 172 3.90 -9.57 10.05
C ILE A 172 5.01 -10.37 10.75
N LEU A 173 5.92 -10.93 9.97
CA LEU A 173 7.15 -11.57 10.44
C LEU A 173 8.29 -10.56 10.40
N ILE A 174 8.99 -10.36 11.51
CA ILE A 174 10.01 -9.31 11.69
C ILE A 174 11.25 -9.94 12.31
N LYS A 175 12.45 -9.59 11.83
CA LYS A 175 13.70 -9.96 12.51
C LYS A 175 13.74 -9.30 13.88
N ARG A 176 14.08 -10.04 14.95
CA ARG A 176 14.23 -9.43 16.29
C ARG A 176 15.22 -8.27 16.29
N SER A 177 16.35 -8.43 15.60
CA SER A 177 17.38 -7.40 15.50
C SER A 177 16.86 -6.08 14.91
N VAL A 178 15.81 -6.14 14.07
CA VAL A 178 15.14 -4.96 13.53
C VAL A 178 14.29 -4.30 14.61
N ILE A 179 13.50 -5.07 15.36
CA ILE A 179 12.74 -4.55 16.50
C ILE A 179 13.65 -3.91 17.55
N ASP A 180 14.77 -4.56 17.87
CA ASP A 180 15.77 -4.04 18.81
C ASP A 180 16.36 -2.69 18.34
N THR A 181 16.42 -2.48 17.03
CA THR A 181 16.95 -1.26 16.40
C THR A 181 15.90 -0.14 16.35
N ILE A 182 14.68 -0.46 15.88
CA ILE A 182 13.66 0.55 15.59
C ILE A 182 12.71 0.81 16.78
N GLY A 183 12.71 -0.06 17.78
CA GLY A 183 11.79 -0.05 18.91
C GLY A 183 10.45 -0.75 18.64
N LEU A 184 9.66 -0.86 19.70
CA LEU A 184 8.36 -1.54 19.73
C LEU A 184 7.26 -0.78 18.95
N LEU A 185 6.01 -1.27 18.94
CA LEU A 185 4.88 -0.57 18.34
C LEU A 185 4.59 0.72 19.13
N ASP A 186 4.24 1.79 18.44
CA ASP A 186 3.95 3.08 19.08
C ASP A 186 2.53 3.07 19.68
N GLU A 187 2.48 3.04 21.01
CA GLU A 187 1.24 2.93 21.77
C GLU A 187 0.33 4.16 21.65
N GLN A 188 0.81 5.28 21.07
CA GLN A 188 -0.03 6.45 20.79
C GLN A 188 -1.21 6.12 19.86
N PHE A 189 -1.08 5.07 19.04
CA PHE A 189 -2.12 4.59 18.12
C PHE A 189 -3.15 3.67 18.79
N SER A 190 -3.12 3.52 20.12
CA SER A 190 -4.14 2.79 20.87
C SER A 190 -5.56 3.34 20.62
N PRO A 191 -6.60 2.48 20.58
CA PRO A 191 -6.55 1.02 20.77
C PRO A 191 -6.10 0.19 19.56
N GLY A 192 -5.71 0.80 18.44
CA GLY A 192 -5.19 0.13 17.23
C GLY A 192 -5.46 0.95 15.96
N ASN A 193 -5.01 0.45 14.81
CA ASN A 193 -4.88 1.14 13.51
C ASN A 193 -3.79 2.21 13.48
N PHE A 194 -2.97 2.18 12.43
CA PHE A 194 -1.80 3.03 12.14
C PHE A 194 -0.50 2.68 12.89
N GLU A 195 -0.54 1.79 13.89
CA GLU A 195 0.69 1.26 14.52
C GLU A 195 1.55 0.42 13.58
N ASP A 196 0.92 -0.30 12.64
CA ASP A 196 1.55 -1.12 11.61
C ASP A 196 2.12 -0.27 10.47
N ASP A 197 1.39 0.76 10.06
CA ASP A 197 1.88 1.81 9.16
C ASP A 197 3.12 2.48 9.77
N ASP A 198 3.04 2.92 11.03
CA ASP A 198 4.16 3.54 11.75
C ASP A 198 5.39 2.63 11.83
N LEU A 199 5.19 1.37 12.24
CA LEU A 199 6.25 0.37 12.33
C LEU A 199 6.90 0.15 10.96
N SER A 200 6.10 0.10 9.90
CA SER A 200 6.55 -0.03 8.52
C SER A 200 7.45 1.14 8.09
N TYR A 201 7.00 2.37 8.28
CA TYR A 201 7.81 3.54 7.91
C TYR A 201 9.07 3.69 8.75
N ARG A 202 9.06 3.32 10.05
CA ARG A 202 10.29 3.28 10.85
C ARG A 202 11.31 2.29 10.30
N MET A 203 10.86 1.11 9.86
CA MET A 203 11.74 0.14 9.20
C MET A 203 12.32 0.71 7.91
N VAL A 204 11.48 1.26 7.03
CA VAL A 204 11.91 1.83 5.74
C VAL A 204 12.89 2.98 5.96
N GLN A 205 12.61 3.89 6.90
CA GLN A 205 13.48 5.02 7.21
C GLN A 205 14.87 4.59 7.72
N MET A 206 14.98 3.41 8.34
CA MET A 206 16.26 2.81 8.76
C MET A 206 16.94 2.01 7.65
N GLY A 207 16.40 2.02 6.42
CA GLY A 207 16.96 1.33 5.25
C GLY A 207 16.56 -0.15 5.15
N TYR A 208 15.66 -0.63 6.02
CA TYR A 208 15.13 -1.98 5.89
C TYR A 208 14.06 -2.07 4.79
N ARG A 209 13.99 -3.23 4.16
CA ARG A 209 13.01 -3.53 3.11
C ARG A 209 11.86 -4.36 3.70
N LEU A 210 10.65 -4.05 3.27
CA LEU A 210 9.47 -4.86 3.58
C LEU A 210 9.08 -5.65 2.34
N LYS A 211 8.73 -6.92 2.51
CA LYS A 211 8.31 -7.79 1.39
C LYS A 211 6.93 -8.38 1.63
N LEU A 212 6.13 -8.44 0.57
CA LEU A 212 4.90 -9.23 0.52
C LEU A 212 5.19 -10.58 -0.13
N CYS A 213 5.01 -11.67 0.60
CA CYS A 213 5.05 -13.04 0.08
C CYS A 213 3.80 -13.30 -0.78
N ARG A 214 4.00 -13.55 -2.08
CA ARG A 214 2.90 -13.85 -3.01
C ARG A 214 2.54 -15.33 -3.04
N ASP A 215 3.40 -16.20 -2.49
CA ASP A 215 3.21 -17.66 -2.40
C ASP A 215 2.72 -18.13 -1.02
N VAL A 216 2.38 -17.19 -0.12
CA VAL A 216 1.84 -17.48 1.21
C VAL A 216 0.49 -16.81 1.37
N PHE A 217 -0.55 -17.63 1.51
CA PHE A 217 -1.91 -17.18 1.78
C PHE A 217 -2.31 -17.45 3.24
N ILE A 218 -2.95 -16.49 3.90
CA ILE A 218 -3.55 -16.66 5.22
C ILE A 218 -4.98 -16.13 5.17
N HIS A 219 -5.94 -16.91 5.66
CA HIS A 219 -7.30 -16.41 5.81
C HIS A 219 -7.37 -15.48 7.02
N HIS A 220 -8.01 -14.32 6.84
CA HIS A 220 -8.28 -13.35 7.88
C HIS A 220 -9.78 -13.04 7.86
N THR A 221 -10.49 -13.37 8.94
CA THR A 221 -11.93 -13.10 9.03
C THR A 221 -12.19 -11.60 8.97
N GLY A 222 -11.41 -10.82 9.73
CA GLY A 222 -11.46 -9.36 9.73
C GLY A 222 -12.72 -8.81 10.40
N SER A 223 -12.61 -7.60 10.97
CA SER A 223 -13.73 -6.85 11.56
C SER A 223 -14.47 -7.49 12.75
N VAL A 224 -13.97 -8.61 13.28
CA VAL A 224 -14.60 -9.32 14.40
C VAL A 224 -14.58 -8.48 15.70
N SER A 225 -13.59 -7.60 15.86
CA SER A 225 -13.37 -6.82 17.09
C SER A 225 -14.07 -5.44 17.11
N PHE A 226 -14.39 -4.85 15.95
CA PHE A 226 -14.92 -3.47 15.86
C PHE A 226 -16.32 -3.36 15.22
N GLY A 227 -16.90 -4.48 14.76
CA GLY A 227 -18.15 -4.51 13.98
C GLY A 227 -19.44 -4.08 14.69
N LYS A 228 -19.39 -3.65 15.97
CA LYS A 228 -20.61 -3.26 16.71
C LYS A 228 -20.96 -1.78 16.60
N GLU A 229 -20.01 -0.89 16.25
CA GLU A 229 -20.27 0.54 16.11
C GLU A 229 -19.40 1.19 15.01
N GLN A 230 -19.89 1.13 13.76
CA GLN A 230 -19.18 1.65 12.59
C GLN A 230 -18.78 3.13 12.72
N SER A 231 -19.61 3.96 13.36
CA SER A 231 -19.32 5.38 13.61
C SER A 231 -18.12 5.59 14.53
N LEU A 232 -18.01 4.81 15.63
CA LEU A 232 -16.87 4.88 16.54
C LEU A 232 -15.60 4.41 15.86
N TYR A 233 -15.68 3.36 15.03
CA TYR A 233 -14.54 2.89 14.25
C TYR A 233 -14.04 3.96 13.25
N HIS A 234 -14.95 4.63 12.53
CA HIS A 234 -14.56 5.74 11.65
C HIS A 234 -13.91 6.89 12.43
N GLN A 235 -14.48 7.28 13.58
CA GLN A 235 -13.90 8.32 14.43
C GLN A 235 -12.50 7.94 14.94
N LEU A 236 -12.29 6.67 15.29
CA LEU A 236 -10.98 6.15 15.67
C LEU A 236 -9.97 6.27 14.52
N LEU A 237 -10.35 5.84 13.31
CA LEU A 237 -9.48 5.97 12.13
C LEU A 237 -9.12 7.43 11.87
N THR A 238 -10.07 8.35 11.91
CA THR A 238 -9.79 9.79 11.74
C THR A 238 -8.84 10.31 12.83
N THR A 239 -9.04 9.91 14.08
CA THR A 239 -8.22 10.34 15.21
C THR A 239 -6.78 9.84 15.07
N ASN A 240 -6.59 8.57 14.73
CA ASN A 240 -5.26 7.97 14.58
C ASN A 240 -4.58 8.41 13.28
N GLN A 241 -5.32 8.69 12.22
CA GLN A 241 -4.78 9.32 11.02
C GLN A 241 -4.20 10.70 11.33
N ALA A 242 -4.89 11.53 12.12
CA ALA A 242 -4.36 12.83 12.54
C ALA A 242 -3.10 12.70 13.41
N LYS A 243 -3.02 11.69 14.29
CA LYS A 243 -1.79 11.38 15.05
C LYS A 243 -0.65 10.95 14.11
N PHE A 244 -0.96 10.11 13.12
CA PHE A 244 -0.01 9.65 12.13
C PHE A 244 0.54 10.82 11.32
N GLU A 245 -0.34 11.65 10.74
CA GLU A 245 0.05 12.83 9.96
C GLU A 245 0.85 13.82 10.79
N LYS A 246 0.50 14.02 12.07
CA LYS A 246 1.29 14.86 12.97
C LYS A 246 2.69 14.30 13.21
N LYS A 247 2.84 12.98 13.33
CA LYS A 247 4.13 12.31 13.54
C LYS A 247 5.00 12.32 12.29
N TRP A 248 4.40 12.00 11.15
CA TRP A 248 5.11 11.71 9.90
C TRP A 248 5.13 12.87 8.92
N GLY A 249 4.28 13.88 9.08
CA GLY A 249 4.21 15.04 8.18
C GLY A 249 3.53 14.75 6.84
N PHE A 250 2.90 13.58 6.67
CA PHE A 250 2.17 13.22 5.45
C PHE A 250 1.00 12.26 5.73
N ASN A 251 0.04 12.21 4.80
CA ASN A 251 -1.08 11.28 4.83
C ASN A 251 -0.65 9.94 4.22
N THR A 252 -0.63 8.86 5.01
CA THR A 252 -0.18 7.55 4.50
C THR A 252 -1.06 6.96 3.40
N THR A 253 -2.38 7.16 3.45
CA THR A 253 -3.29 6.63 2.43
C THR A 253 -2.99 7.22 1.05
N TYR A 254 -2.74 8.52 0.99
CA TYR A 254 -2.34 9.22 -0.22
C TYR A 254 -0.88 8.90 -0.60
N SER A 255 0.07 9.13 0.31
CA SER A 255 1.50 9.09 -0.01
C SER A 255 2.03 7.69 -0.31
N SER A 256 1.30 6.64 0.05
CA SER A 256 1.62 5.25 -0.31
C SER A 256 0.76 4.66 -1.41
N PHE A 257 -0.15 5.43 -2.01
CA PHE A 257 -1.03 4.98 -3.07
C PHE A 257 -0.25 4.59 -4.33
N ILE A 258 -0.56 3.43 -4.90
CA ILE A 258 0.11 2.93 -6.11
C ILE A 258 -0.76 3.25 -7.31
N ARG A 259 -0.22 4.01 -8.27
CA ARG A 259 -0.91 4.44 -9.50
C ARG A 259 -0.99 3.33 -10.55
N TYR A 260 -1.61 2.20 -10.20
CA TYR A 260 -1.75 1.03 -11.09
C TYR A 260 -2.39 1.37 -12.44
N GLU A 261 -3.29 2.35 -12.46
CA GLU A 261 -3.95 2.88 -13.65
C GLU A 261 -2.99 3.58 -14.63
N LEU A 262 -1.86 4.12 -14.15
CA LEU A 262 -0.79 4.64 -15.02
C LEU A 262 0.19 3.53 -15.39
N LEU A 263 0.46 2.60 -14.47
CA LEU A 263 1.42 1.51 -14.71
C LEU A 263 0.98 0.52 -15.80
N GLN A 264 -0.32 0.41 -16.09
CA GLN A 264 -0.83 -0.34 -17.24
C GLN A 264 -0.49 0.30 -18.61
N LEU A 265 -0.05 1.56 -18.62
CA LEU A 265 0.36 2.27 -19.85
C LEU A 265 1.85 2.07 -20.17
N LEU A 266 2.62 1.44 -19.27
CA LEU A 266 4.01 1.08 -19.54
C LEU A 266 4.07 0.00 -20.62
N ASP A 267 4.92 0.20 -21.62
CA ASP A 267 5.14 -0.82 -22.65
C ASP A 267 5.98 -1.98 -22.11
N GLN A 268 6.01 -3.07 -22.88
CA GLN A 268 6.99 -4.12 -22.66
C GLN A 268 8.40 -3.52 -22.76
N HIS A 269 9.23 -3.84 -21.78
CA HIS A 269 10.60 -3.35 -21.71
C HIS A 269 11.57 -4.52 -21.76
N ASP A 270 12.64 -4.35 -22.53
CA ASP A 270 13.74 -5.30 -22.53
C ASP A 270 14.39 -5.32 -21.15
N SER A 271 14.32 -6.47 -20.47
CA SER A 271 14.86 -6.63 -19.12
C SER A 271 16.39 -6.53 -19.07
N SER A 272 17.08 -6.56 -20.23
CA SER A 272 18.53 -6.37 -20.32
C SER A 272 18.97 -4.90 -20.25
N VAL A 273 18.04 -3.95 -20.44
CA VAL A 273 18.31 -2.52 -20.37
C VAL A 273 17.67 -1.92 -19.11
N PRO A 274 18.37 -1.06 -18.36
CA PRO A 274 17.76 -0.35 -17.23
C PRO A 274 16.69 0.63 -17.71
N LEU A 275 15.46 0.44 -17.25
CA LEU A 275 14.37 1.39 -17.40
C LEU A 275 14.62 2.59 -16.47
N ARG A 276 14.70 3.81 -17.00
CA ARG A 276 14.84 5.03 -16.19
C ARG A 276 13.51 5.76 -16.09
N VAL A 277 12.98 5.87 -14.88
CA VAL A 277 11.68 6.51 -14.61
C VAL A 277 11.85 7.67 -13.65
N LEU A 278 11.27 8.82 -14.00
CA LEU A 278 11.07 9.95 -13.11
C LEU A 278 9.59 10.03 -12.72
N GLU A 279 9.29 10.17 -11.44
CA GLU A 279 7.94 10.53 -10.97
C GLU A 279 7.98 11.93 -10.34
N ILE A 280 7.17 12.85 -10.87
CA ILE A 280 6.94 14.17 -10.29
C ILE A 280 5.80 14.06 -9.29
N GLY A 281 5.97 14.61 -8.08
CA GLY A 281 5.03 14.41 -6.97
C GLY A 281 5.03 12.95 -6.49
N CYS A 282 6.22 12.35 -6.34
CA CYS A 282 6.32 10.91 -6.07
C CYS A 282 5.87 10.49 -4.66
N ALA A 283 5.58 11.44 -3.77
CA ALA A 283 5.25 11.19 -2.37
C ALA A 283 6.25 10.23 -1.71
N CYS A 284 5.80 9.15 -1.07
CA CYS A 284 6.69 8.13 -0.49
C CYS A 284 7.24 7.12 -1.51
N GLY A 285 6.96 7.30 -2.81
CA GLY A 285 7.54 6.51 -3.91
C GLY A 285 6.87 5.15 -4.14
N ALA A 286 5.60 4.98 -3.77
CA ALA A 286 4.92 3.68 -3.89
C ALA A 286 4.80 3.19 -5.33
N THR A 287 4.49 4.09 -6.28
CA THR A 287 4.47 3.80 -7.71
C THR A 287 5.87 3.43 -8.21
N LEU A 288 6.90 4.20 -7.86
CA LEU A 288 8.29 3.88 -8.18
C LEU A 288 8.72 2.49 -7.64
N LEU A 289 8.33 2.15 -6.42
CA LEU A 289 8.65 0.85 -5.83
C LEU A 289 7.95 -0.31 -6.57
N GLU A 290 6.69 -0.11 -6.98
CA GLU A 290 5.99 -1.07 -7.83
C GLU A 290 6.66 -1.22 -9.21
N ILE A 291 7.20 -0.14 -9.79
CA ILE A 291 8.02 -0.21 -11.01
C ILE A 291 9.26 -1.07 -10.76
N LYS A 292 9.93 -0.94 -9.60
CA LYS A 292 11.07 -1.80 -9.23
C LYS A 292 10.69 -3.28 -9.17
N ASN A 293 9.49 -3.59 -8.65
CA ASN A 293 9.00 -4.96 -8.57
C ASN A 293 8.78 -5.55 -9.97
N ARG A 294 8.24 -4.77 -10.92
CA ARG A 294 8.02 -5.20 -12.31
C ARG A 294 9.31 -5.25 -13.13
N PHE A 295 10.22 -4.32 -12.87
CA PHE A 295 11.47 -4.13 -13.59
C PHE A 295 12.63 -4.03 -12.58
N PRO A 296 13.22 -5.17 -12.14
CA PRO A 296 14.24 -5.17 -11.09
C PRO A 296 15.48 -4.33 -11.39
N GLN A 297 15.79 -4.11 -12.67
CA GLN A 297 16.92 -3.26 -13.11
C GLN A 297 16.54 -1.78 -13.28
N ALA A 298 15.29 -1.38 -12.99
CA ALA A 298 14.88 0.01 -13.13
C ALA A 298 15.69 0.95 -12.21
N GLU A 299 16.07 2.09 -12.78
CA GLU A 299 16.63 3.22 -12.04
C GLU A 299 15.50 4.22 -11.77
N LEU A 300 15.26 4.48 -10.49
CA LEU A 300 14.12 5.26 -10.03
C LEU A 300 14.55 6.66 -9.61
N TYR A 301 13.81 7.66 -10.07
CA TYR A 301 14.03 9.07 -9.78
C TYR A 301 12.71 9.71 -9.36
N GLY A 302 12.77 10.67 -8.45
CA GLY A 302 11.59 11.38 -7.96
C GLY A 302 11.83 12.86 -7.72
N ILE A 303 10.78 13.67 -7.88
CA ILE A 303 10.70 15.03 -7.35
C ILE A 303 9.51 15.07 -6.41
N GLU A 304 9.69 15.55 -5.19
CA GLU A 304 8.62 15.63 -4.20
C GLU A 304 8.72 16.94 -3.42
N LEU A 305 7.60 17.63 -3.21
CA LEU A 305 7.58 18.91 -2.50
C LEU A 305 7.66 18.71 -0.98
N ASN A 306 7.05 17.66 -0.45
CA ASN A 306 7.05 17.35 0.97
C ASN A 306 8.33 16.60 1.37
N PRO A 307 9.25 17.23 2.14
CA PRO A 307 10.51 16.60 2.52
C PRO A 307 10.33 15.36 3.43
N HIS A 308 9.21 15.26 4.14
CA HIS A 308 8.94 14.07 4.94
C HIS A 308 8.59 12.86 4.07
N SER A 309 7.81 13.06 3.00
CA SER A 309 7.50 11.99 2.05
C SER A 309 8.72 11.63 1.21
N SER A 310 9.50 12.62 0.75
CA SER A 310 10.72 12.38 -0.03
C SER A 310 11.73 11.54 0.75
N ALA A 311 11.91 11.81 2.05
CA ALA A 311 12.84 11.07 2.90
C ALA A 311 12.55 9.55 2.94
N ILE A 312 11.28 9.14 2.80
CA ILE A 312 10.93 7.73 2.66
C ILE A 312 11.33 7.19 1.29
N ALA A 313 11.00 7.90 0.21
CA ALA A 313 11.33 7.48 -1.15
C ALA A 313 12.84 7.43 -1.43
N GLU A 314 13.63 8.32 -0.81
CA GLU A 314 15.10 8.39 -0.90
C GLU A 314 15.80 7.10 -0.45
N THR A 315 15.12 6.26 0.35
CA THR A 315 15.68 4.99 0.84
C THR A 315 15.85 3.94 -0.26
N PHE A 316 15.17 4.09 -1.40
CA PHE A 316 15.24 3.17 -2.54
C PHE A 316 15.28 3.84 -3.93
N ALA A 317 15.09 5.16 -4.01
CA ALA A 317 15.10 5.94 -5.25
C ALA A 317 15.95 7.22 -5.13
N LYS A 318 16.35 7.81 -6.26
CA LYS A 318 17.06 9.10 -6.30
C LYS A 318 16.04 10.24 -6.32
N VAL A 319 15.68 10.76 -5.15
CA VAL A 319 14.63 11.78 -5.02
C VAL A 319 15.23 13.14 -4.66
N GLN A 320 14.62 14.22 -5.17
CA GLN A 320 14.94 15.60 -4.79
C GLN A 320 13.72 16.23 -4.14
N ALA A 321 13.90 16.74 -2.91
CA ALA A 321 12.87 17.47 -2.16
C ALA A 321 12.78 18.93 -2.67
N MET A 322 11.97 19.19 -3.70
CA MET A 322 11.89 20.51 -4.33
C MET A 322 10.57 20.75 -5.07
N ASN A 323 10.32 22.01 -5.43
CA ASN A 323 9.21 22.38 -6.30
C ASN A 323 9.52 21.99 -7.76
N ALA A 324 8.61 21.25 -8.40
CA ALA A 324 8.74 20.82 -9.79
C ALA A 324 8.71 21.96 -10.82
N GLU A 325 8.29 23.18 -10.43
CA GLU A 325 8.36 24.38 -11.28
C GLU A 325 9.75 25.01 -11.32
N GLU A 326 10.65 24.61 -10.41
CA GLU A 326 12.03 25.04 -10.42
C GLU A 326 12.87 24.26 -11.45
N PRO A 327 13.98 24.81 -11.95
CA PRO A 327 14.82 24.12 -12.93
C PRO A 327 15.38 22.78 -12.42
N LEU A 328 15.09 21.69 -13.13
CA LEU A 328 15.62 20.37 -12.84
C LEU A 328 17.01 20.17 -13.46
N SER A 329 17.89 19.44 -12.77
CA SER A 329 19.27 19.19 -13.20
C SER A 329 19.50 17.73 -13.61
N TYR A 330 18.75 17.25 -14.59
CA TYR A 330 18.98 15.93 -15.20
C TYR A 330 19.65 16.07 -16.58
N PRO A 331 20.38 15.05 -17.06
CA PRO A 331 20.86 15.03 -18.44
C PRO A 331 19.70 15.08 -19.44
N GLN A 332 19.94 15.66 -20.61
CA GLN A 332 19.00 15.57 -21.73
C GLN A 332 18.87 14.11 -22.19
N ASP A 333 17.71 13.75 -22.75
CA ASP A 333 17.45 12.41 -23.31
C ASP A 333 17.78 11.26 -22.34
N PHE A 334 17.39 11.40 -21.07
CA PHE A 334 17.80 10.52 -19.99
C PHE A 334 16.73 9.52 -19.56
N PHE A 335 15.47 9.95 -19.46
CA PHE A 335 14.36 9.14 -18.97
C PHE A 335 13.63 8.42 -20.10
N ASP A 336 13.23 7.18 -19.83
CA ASP A 336 12.31 6.41 -20.69
C ASP A 336 10.87 6.85 -20.43
N TYR A 337 10.54 7.07 -19.14
CA TYR A 337 9.22 7.55 -18.72
C TYR A 337 9.34 8.68 -17.70
N ILE A 338 8.44 9.66 -17.82
CA ILE A 338 8.17 10.66 -16.78
C ILE A 338 6.70 10.56 -16.37
N ILE A 339 6.43 10.38 -15.09
CA ILE A 339 5.09 10.20 -14.52
C ILE A 339 4.65 11.49 -13.81
N LEU A 340 3.43 11.96 -14.08
CA LEU A 340 2.77 13.09 -13.42
C LEU A 340 1.35 12.68 -13.01
N ALA A 341 1.22 12.07 -11.82
CA ALA A 341 -0.05 11.55 -11.34
C ALA A 341 -0.77 12.58 -10.45
N ASP A 342 -1.81 13.23 -10.99
CA ASP A 342 -2.58 14.27 -10.29
C ASP A 342 -1.65 15.42 -9.83
N VAL A 343 -0.85 15.96 -10.76
CA VAL A 343 0.17 17.00 -10.49
C VAL A 343 -0.13 18.29 -11.24
N LEU A 344 -0.50 18.19 -12.51
CA LEU A 344 -0.57 19.34 -13.43
C LEU A 344 -1.61 20.38 -12.99
N GLU A 345 -2.65 19.95 -12.29
CA GLU A 345 -3.72 20.76 -11.71
C GLU A 345 -3.29 21.59 -10.49
N HIS A 346 -2.18 21.21 -9.84
CA HIS A 346 -1.59 21.90 -8.71
C HIS A 346 -0.48 22.89 -9.09
N LEU A 347 -0.04 22.89 -10.36
CA LEU A 347 1.04 23.77 -10.84
C LEU A 347 0.51 25.13 -11.29
N TYR A 348 1.31 26.18 -11.06
CA TYR A 348 0.98 27.51 -11.55
C TYR A 348 1.16 27.60 -13.07
N ASP A 349 2.21 27.00 -13.63
CA ASP A 349 2.48 26.95 -15.08
C ASP A 349 2.78 25.51 -15.56
N PRO A 350 1.74 24.64 -15.63
CA PRO A 350 1.91 23.25 -16.06
C PRO A 350 2.44 23.13 -17.49
N TRP A 351 2.14 24.09 -18.38
CA TRP A 351 2.63 24.09 -19.76
C TRP A 351 4.15 24.21 -19.81
N LYS A 352 4.72 25.14 -19.04
CA LYS A 352 6.17 25.32 -18.97
C LYS A 352 6.86 24.10 -18.35
N VAL A 353 6.30 23.54 -17.27
CA VAL A 353 6.84 22.32 -16.65
C VAL A 353 6.85 21.17 -17.64
N LEU A 354 5.71 20.91 -18.31
CA LEU A 354 5.59 19.84 -19.28
C LEU A 354 6.53 20.02 -20.48
N ALA A 355 6.68 21.25 -20.99
CA ALA A 355 7.64 21.57 -22.06
C ALA A 355 9.10 21.37 -21.62
N ASN A 356 9.45 21.70 -20.38
CA ASN A 356 10.79 21.46 -19.84
C ASN A 356 11.08 19.97 -19.66
N LEU A 357 10.13 19.20 -19.13
CA LEU A 357 10.26 17.76 -18.91
C LEU A 357 10.52 16.98 -20.20
N ARG A 358 9.97 17.45 -21.32
CA ARG A 358 10.23 16.89 -22.66
C ARG A 358 11.73 16.86 -23.00
N ASN A 359 12.54 17.79 -22.48
CA ASN A 359 13.99 17.80 -22.75
C ASN A 359 14.74 16.63 -22.08
N TYR A 360 14.22 16.11 -20.96
CA TYR A 360 14.85 15.01 -20.23
C TYR A 360 14.34 13.63 -20.68
N LEU A 361 13.24 13.55 -21.42
CA LEU A 361 12.80 12.32 -22.06
C LEU A 361 13.71 11.95 -23.22
N LYS A 362 14.01 10.66 -23.40
CA LYS A 362 14.64 10.12 -24.62
C LYS A 362 13.74 10.34 -25.84
N VAL A 363 14.34 10.31 -27.03
CA VAL A 363 13.57 10.14 -28.28
C VAL A 363 12.79 8.83 -28.21
N GLY A 364 11.47 8.89 -28.39
CA GLY A 364 10.56 7.75 -28.19
C GLY A 364 10.20 7.46 -26.73
N GLY A 365 10.64 8.29 -25.79
CA GLY A 365 10.22 8.23 -24.38
C GLY A 365 8.84 8.87 -24.17
N TYR A 366 8.19 8.54 -23.04
CA TYR A 366 6.79 8.91 -22.79
C TYR A 366 6.58 9.71 -21.50
N VAL A 367 5.67 10.67 -21.55
CA VAL A 367 4.98 11.17 -20.35
C VAL A 367 3.76 10.29 -20.08
N LEU A 368 3.58 9.87 -18.84
CA LEU A 368 2.35 9.30 -18.31
C LEU A 368 1.72 10.30 -17.34
N SER A 369 0.44 10.62 -17.48
CA SER A 369 -0.23 11.58 -16.58
C SER A 369 -1.66 11.20 -16.27
N SER A 370 -2.11 11.45 -15.04
CA SER A 370 -3.53 11.48 -14.67
C SER A 370 -3.94 12.91 -14.40
N ILE A 371 -5.08 13.33 -14.97
CA ILE A 371 -5.56 14.70 -14.90
C ILE A 371 -7.07 14.70 -14.62
N PRO A 372 -7.52 15.35 -13.53
CA PRO A 372 -8.94 15.49 -13.21
C PRO A 372 -9.74 16.19 -14.31
N ASN A 373 -10.98 15.74 -14.50
CA ASN A 373 -11.88 16.29 -15.50
C ASN A 373 -12.99 17.16 -14.88
N LEU A 374 -12.94 18.47 -15.07
CA LEU A 374 -13.97 19.40 -14.57
C LEU A 374 -15.34 19.17 -15.20
N MET A 375 -15.41 18.52 -16.39
CA MET A 375 -16.67 18.21 -17.04
C MET A 375 -17.45 17.05 -16.39
N HIS A 376 -16.89 16.35 -15.42
CA HIS A 376 -17.60 15.29 -14.75
C HIS A 376 -18.94 15.80 -14.15
N VAL A 377 -19.99 14.99 -14.26
CA VAL A 377 -21.37 15.38 -13.94
C VAL A 377 -21.53 15.91 -12.51
N SER A 378 -20.75 15.40 -11.55
CA SER A 378 -20.80 15.86 -10.16
C SER A 378 -20.35 17.32 -9.99
N ALA A 379 -19.31 17.73 -10.72
CA ALA A 379 -18.80 19.10 -10.67
C ALA A 379 -19.76 20.07 -11.37
N LEU A 380 -20.23 19.71 -12.57
CA LEU A 380 -21.14 20.55 -13.34
C LEU A 380 -22.51 20.72 -12.67
N ARG A 381 -23.07 19.66 -12.10
CA ARG A 381 -24.34 19.74 -11.38
C ARG A 381 -24.24 20.69 -10.19
N SER A 382 -23.17 20.55 -9.40
CA SER A 382 -22.92 21.44 -8.27
C SER A 382 -22.82 22.89 -8.76
N LEU A 383 -22.01 23.14 -9.80
CA LEU A 383 -21.82 24.47 -10.37
C LEU A 383 -23.13 25.11 -10.86
N ILE A 384 -23.97 24.38 -11.61
CA ILE A 384 -25.26 24.88 -12.11
C ILE A 384 -26.24 25.18 -10.97
N ASN A 385 -26.14 24.44 -9.86
CA ASN A 385 -26.89 24.73 -8.64
C ASN A 385 -26.31 25.89 -7.81
N GLY A 386 -25.31 26.61 -8.32
CA GLY A 386 -24.63 27.71 -7.63
C GLY A 386 -23.63 27.25 -6.56
N GLN A 387 -23.23 25.98 -6.57
CA GLN A 387 -22.32 25.38 -5.60
C GLN A 387 -20.97 25.07 -6.25
N PHE A 388 -19.96 25.89 -5.97
CA PHE A 388 -18.57 25.65 -6.35
C PHE A 388 -17.69 25.59 -5.10
N THR A 389 -18.09 24.72 -4.17
CA THR A 389 -17.47 24.58 -2.85
C THR A 389 -16.23 23.70 -2.96
N TYR A 390 -15.09 24.25 -2.55
CA TYR A 390 -13.85 23.49 -2.47
C TYR A 390 -13.91 22.44 -1.36
N THR A 391 -13.31 21.29 -1.62
CA THR A 391 -13.23 20.14 -0.70
C THR A 391 -11.78 19.88 -0.27
N ASP A 392 -11.57 18.91 0.62
CA ASP A 392 -10.23 18.46 1.04
C ASP A 392 -9.64 17.37 0.11
N ALA A 393 -10.43 16.90 -0.86
CA ALA A 393 -10.03 15.93 -1.88
C ALA A 393 -11.01 15.95 -3.06
N GLY A 394 -10.58 15.43 -4.21
CA GLY A 394 -11.42 15.20 -5.39
C GLY A 394 -11.37 16.32 -6.44
N LEU A 395 -12.34 16.38 -7.37
CA LEU A 395 -12.27 17.31 -8.52
C LEU A 395 -12.16 18.80 -8.12
N LEU A 396 -12.79 19.18 -7.01
CA LEU A 396 -12.76 20.54 -6.45
C LEU A 396 -11.88 20.59 -5.19
N ASP A 397 -10.84 19.79 -5.12
CA ASP A 397 -9.81 19.93 -4.09
C ASP A 397 -9.33 21.40 -4.03
N ARG A 398 -9.29 21.96 -2.83
CA ARG A 398 -8.86 23.36 -2.59
C ARG A 398 -7.44 23.66 -3.04
N THR A 399 -6.62 22.64 -3.27
CA THR A 399 -5.25 22.74 -3.76
C THR A 399 -5.18 22.75 -5.29
N HIS A 400 -6.27 22.45 -6.02
CA HIS A 400 -6.34 22.60 -7.47
C HIS A 400 -6.42 24.09 -7.84
N ILE A 401 -5.44 24.55 -8.62
CA ILE A 401 -5.39 25.93 -9.14
C ILE A 401 -5.57 25.98 -10.66
N ARG A 402 -5.62 24.82 -11.31
CA ARG A 402 -5.99 24.64 -12.72
C ARG A 402 -7.10 23.60 -12.82
N PHE A 403 -7.98 23.79 -13.78
CA PHE A 403 -9.07 22.86 -14.07
C PHE A 403 -9.10 22.58 -15.56
N PHE A 404 -9.22 21.31 -15.91
CA PHE A 404 -9.10 20.87 -17.30
C PHE A 404 -10.36 20.14 -17.77
N THR A 405 -10.59 20.23 -19.07
CA THR A 405 -11.46 19.35 -19.85
C THR A 405 -10.59 18.53 -20.79
N LEU A 406 -11.13 17.48 -21.43
CA LEU A 406 -10.37 16.69 -22.40
C LEU A 406 -9.74 17.58 -23.50
N TYR A 407 -10.51 18.54 -24.02
CA TYR A 407 -10.03 19.46 -25.05
C TYR A 407 -8.81 20.27 -24.60
N GLU A 408 -8.85 20.81 -23.37
CA GLU A 408 -7.71 21.60 -22.86
C GLU A 408 -6.51 20.71 -22.51
N ILE A 409 -6.73 19.46 -22.10
CA ILE A 409 -5.65 18.47 -21.93
C ILE A 409 -4.97 18.21 -23.27
N GLU A 410 -5.73 17.88 -24.31
CA GLU A 410 -5.19 17.60 -25.65
C GLU A 410 -4.38 18.78 -26.18
N ARG A 411 -4.95 19.98 -26.06
CA ARG A 411 -4.31 21.22 -26.48
C ARG A 411 -3.01 21.49 -25.70
N MET A 412 -2.98 21.24 -24.40
CA MET A 412 -1.77 21.39 -23.58
C MET A 412 -0.64 20.48 -24.09
N PHE A 413 -0.88 19.18 -24.26
CA PHE A 413 0.16 18.25 -24.72
C PHE A 413 0.63 18.56 -26.15
N VAL A 414 -0.27 18.95 -27.05
CA VAL A 414 0.08 19.38 -28.42
C VAL A 414 0.99 20.62 -28.40
N ASN A 415 0.63 21.64 -27.61
CA ASN A 415 1.41 22.87 -27.52
C ASN A 415 2.78 22.66 -26.88
N CYS A 416 2.91 21.68 -25.98
CA CYS A 416 4.18 21.27 -25.38
C CYS A 416 5.00 20.33 -26.30
N GLY A 417 4.53 20.04 -27.51
CA GLY A 417 5.28 19.30 -28.53
C GLY A 417 5.26 17.78 -28.40
N PHE A 418 4.34 17.21 -27.62
CA PHE A 418 4.18 15.76 -27.52
C PHE A 418 3.34 15.20 -28.67
N ILE A 419 3.68 14.00 -29.14
CA ILE A 419 3.04 13.29 -30.26
C ILE A 419 2.48 11.92 -29.82
N ASN A 420 1.86 11.19 -30.76
CA ASN A 420 1.34 9.82 -30.56
C ASN A 420 0.60 9.61 -29.22
N ARG A 421 -0.33 10.53 -28.93
CA ARG A 421 -1.00 10.63 -27.63
C ARG A 421 -2.12 9.59 -27.55
N LEU A 422 -2.05 8.73 -26.54
CA LEU A 422 -3.12 7.80 -26.17
C LEU A 422 -3.85 8.35 -24.95
N TYR A 423 -5.18 8.39 -25.04
CA TYR A 423 -6.04 8.79 -23.93
C TYR A 423 -6.88 7.61 -23.47
N SER A 424 -6.87 7.37 -22.16
CA SER A 424 -7.83 6.51 -21.49
C SER A 424 -8.41 7.27 -20.28
N SER A 425 -9.23 6.63 -19.47
CA SER A 425 -9.95 7.32 -18.40
C SER A 425 -10.28 6.39 -17.25
N THR A 426 -10.31 6.93 -16.03
CA THR A 426 -11.08 6.32 -14.95
C THR A 426 -12.47 6.93 -14.93
N GLN A 427 -13.47 6.05 -14.80
CA GLN A 427 -14.88 6.45 -14.76
C GLN A 427 -15.39 6.25 -13.34
N MET A 428 -16.27 7.15 -12.90
CA MET A 428 -17.08 6.92 -11.72
C MET A 428 -18.47 6.46 -12.14
N PRO A 429 -19.07 5.47 -11.44
CA PRO A 429 -20.47 5.11 -11.68
C PRO A 429 -21.37 6.34 -11.51
N ILE A 430 -22.24 6.56 -12.48
CA ILE A 430 -23.24 7.63 -12.45
C ILE A 430 -24.64 7.04 -12.31
N SER A 431 -25.54 7.77 -11.65
CA SER A 431 -26.92 7.32 -11.44
C SER A 431 -27.77 7.46 -12.71
N GLU A 432 -28.93 6.79 -12.77
CA GLU A 432 -29.90 7.00 -13.85
C GLU A 432 -30.34 8.47 -13.94
N ASN A 433 -30.46 9.16 -12.80
CA ASN A 433 -30.75 10.58 -12.77
C ASN A 433 -29.64 11.42 -13.42
N ASP A 434 -28.37 11.05 -13.19
CA ASP A 434 -27.24 11.72 -13.85
C ASP A 434 -27.30 11.51 -15.36
N GLN A 435 -27.68 10.32 -15.84
CA GLN A 435 -27.82 10.05 -17.27
C GLN A 435 -28.91 10.91 -17.93
N ILE A 436 -30.08 11.02 -17.28
CA ILE A 436 -31.18 11.89 -17.76
C ILE A 436 -30.74 13.36 -17.80
N TRP A 437 -29.99 13.77 -16.77
CA TRP A 437 -29.48 15.13 -16.68
C TRP A 437 -28.44 15.44 -17.76
N ILE A 438 -27.48 14.54 -17.99
CA ILE A 438 -26.51 14.62 -19.10
C ILE A 438 -27.24 14.69 -20.44
N ALA A 439 -28.24 13.84 -20.68
CA ALA A 439 -29.03 13.87 -21.91
C ALA A 439 -29.73 15.22 -22.14
N SER A 440 -30.09 15.92 -21.06
CA SER A 440 -30.68 17.26 -21.14
C SER A 440 -29.62 18.32 -21.46
N LEU A 441 -28.43 18.25 -20.85
CA LEU A 441 -27.30 19.11 -21.20
C LEU A 441 -26.86 18.94 -22.65
N MET A 442 -26.92 17.71 -23.15
CA MET A 442 -26.55 17.42 -24.54
C MET A 442 -27.46 18.05 -25.58
N LYS A 443 -28.65 18.55 -25.19
CA LYS A 443 -29.49 19.35 -26.08
C LYS A 443 -28.97 20.78 -26.25
N LEU A 444 -28.11 21.24 -25.35
CA LEU A 444 -27.52 22.59 -25.36
C LEU A 444 -26.14 22.62 -26.06
N SER A 445 -25.44 21.48 -26.12
CA SER A 445 -24.12 21.35 -26.75
C SER A 445 -24.21 20.65 -28.12
N ILE A 446 -23.43 21.12 -29.09
CA ILE A 446 -23.43 20.60 -30.47
C ILE A 446 -22.22 19.67 -30.73
N HIS A 447 -21.20 19.68 -29.87
CA HIS A 447 -19.88 19.07 -30.16
C HIS A 447 -19.27 18.25 -29.02
N THR A 448 -20.02 17.98 -27.95
CA THR A 448 -19.48 17.26 -26.78
C THR A 448 -19.89 15.79 -26.81
N GLU A 449 -18.93 14.89 -26.61
CA GLU A 449 -19.23 13.46 -26.41
C GLU A 449 -19.83 13.22 -25.02
N PRO A 450 -21.01 12.57 -24.90
CA PRO A 450 -21.69 12.37 -23.61
C PRO A 450 -20.85 11.56 -22.59
N THR A 451 -19.94 10.72 -23.07
CA THR A 451 -19.07 9.90 -22.23
C THR A 451 -18.13 10.73 -21.35
N GLN A 452 -17.78 11.95 -21.77
CA GLN A 452 -16.89 12.83 -21.00
C GLN A 452 -17.49 13.25 -19.65
N PHE A 453 -18.81 13.23 -19.50
CA PHE A 453 -19.47 13.56 -18.23
C PHE A 453 -19.35 12.44 -17.19
N ASN A 454 -18.99 11.23 -17.60
CA ASN A 454 -18.79 10.06 -16.73
C ASN A 454 -17.30 9.83 -16.41
N VAL A 455 -16.41 10.50 -17.14
CA VAL A 455 -14.97 10.42 -16.91
C VAL A 455 -14.61 11.30 -15.72
N TYR A 456 -14.05 10.68 -14.69
CA TYR A 456 -13.59 11.37 -13.50
C TYR A 456 -12.20 11.96 -13.72
N GLN A 457 -11.28 11.16 -14.27
CA GLN A 457 -9.95 11.60 -14.66
C GLN A 457 -9.54 11.00 -16.00
N TYR A 458 -8.77 11.75 -16.77
CA TYR A 458 -8.13 11.25 -17.99
C TYR A 458 -6.73 10.77 -17.69
N LEU A 459 -6.36 9.67 -18.32
CA LEU A 459 -5.00 9.13 -18.31
C LEU A 459 -4.39 9.39 -19.68
N VAL A 460 -3.20 9.95 -19.71
CA VAL A 460 -2.51 10.36 -20.93
C VAL A 460 -1.19 9.61 -20.99
N LYS A 461 -0.94 8.96 -22.13
CA LYS A 461 0.40 8.53 -22.54
C LYS A 461 0.80 9.33 -23.78
N ALA A 462 1.88 10.08 -23.70
CA ALA A 462 2.29 11.01 -24.75
C ALA A 462 3.78 10.88 -25.05
N GLU A 463 4.14 10.71 -26.32
CA GLU A 463 5.52 10.50 -26.77
C GLU A 463 6.24 11.84 -26.99
N LYS A 464 7.55 11.88 -26.69
CA LYS A 464 8.42 13.02 -26.98
C LYS A 464 8.47 13.35 -28.47
#